data_AF-A0A7C2XP58-F1
#
_entry.id   AF-A0A7C2XP58-F1
#
_cell.length_a   1.000
_cell.length_b   1.000
_cell.length_c   1.000
_cell.angle_alpha   90.00
_cell.angle_beta   90.00
_cell.angle_gamma   90.00
#
_symmetry.space_group_name_H-M   'P 1'
#
loop_
_entity.id
_entity.type
_entity.pdbx_description
1 polymer ?
#
loop_
_entity_poly.entity_id
_entity_poly.type
_entity_poly.pdbx_seq_one_letter_code
_entity_poly.pdbx_strand_id
1 'polypeptide(L)'
;MKQLIVEKFERGIVLRWARFLPLFLSVIATLMLVGAGLAFTYSLVPSWAPKEPGPVKEPPLVALTRVDVDNFLSRREQPAATADEPPTASALAAPGPSAAALAIANELHSLRMLAAERELPWEDQYVIEWWQRRKVASGVGDSLRPLLARFDEGNARESVDLSGFRYRINPSRPEIKVAILKEAQSILRSTTAAEAPRIFWAWLELRTARENARAQEFRREQKRVLEAYQKAKAEHEATVLRKRAARDLAVTAAGLALGAFMLFGLVLAVLAIERHTRLLEGAQFETRSQVMAIGGMPR
;
A
#
# COMPACT_ATOMS: atom_id res chain seq x y z
N MET A 1 -78.72 -11.63 -8.89
CA MET A 1 -77.61 -12.29 -9.63
C MET A 1 -76.21 -11.82 -9.19
N LYS A 2 -75.96 -10.52 -8.96
CA LYS A 2 -74.65 -10.01 -8.50
C LYS A 2 -74.20 -10.56 -7.14
N GLN A 3 -75.09 -10.72 -6.16
CA GLN A 3 -74.75 -11.25 -4.82
C GLN A 3 -74.28 -12.72 -4.82
N LEU A 4 -74.87 -13.58 -5.66
CA LEU A 4 -74.48 -14.99 -5.80
C LEU A 4 -73.10 -15.19 -6.43
N ILE A 5 -72.67 -14.25 -7.29
CA ILE A 5 -71.33 -14.28 -7.91
C ILE A 5 -70.27 -13.84 -6.90
N VAL A 6 -70.58 -12.83 -6.07
CA VAL A 6 -69.70 -12.37 -4.99
C VAL A 6 -69.50 -13.47 -3.93
N GLU A 7 -70.57 -14.12 -3.46
CA GLU A 7 -70.47 -15.22 -2.49
C GLU A 7 -69.66 -16.43 -3.01
N LYS A 8 -69.84 -16.80 -4.29
CA LYS A 8 -69.07 -17.88 -4.91
C LYS A 8 -67.59 -17.50 -5.09
N PHE A 9 -67.30 -16.24 -5.37
CA PHE A 9 -65.93 -15.73 -5.50
C PHE A 9 -65.23 -15.66 -4.14
N GLU A 10 -65.91 -15.17 -3.09
CA GLU A 10 -65.41 -15.14 -1.71
C GLU A 10 -65.15 -16.55 -1.16
N ARG A 11 -66.10 -17.49 -1.34
CA ARG A 11 -65.90 -18.87 -0.86
C ARG A 11 -64.89 -19.67 -1.68
N GLY A 12 -64.78 -19.43 -2.99
CA GLY A 12 -63.93 -20.22 -3.88
C GLY A 12 -62.48 -19.74 -3.93
N ILE A 13 -62.26 -18.42 -3.95
CA ILE A 13 -60.95 -17.81 -4.19
C ILE A 13 -60.40 -17.23 -2.89
N VAL A 14 -61.15 -16.41 -2.16
CA VAL A 14 -60.66 -15.75 -0.94
C VAL A 14 -60.35 -16.78 0.15
N LEU A 15 -61.23 -17.76 0.38
CA LEU A 15 -61.00 -18.83 1.36
C LEU A 15 -59.85 -19.78 0.99
N ARG A 16 -59.60 -20.00 -0.31
CA ARG A 16 -58.51 -20.87 -0.79
C ARG A 16 -57.16 -20.15 -0.70
N TRP A 17 -57.11 -18.87 -1.06
CA TRP A 17 -55.94 -18.02 -0.89
C TRP A 17 -55.65 -17.70 0.58
N ALA A 18 -56.67 -17.52 1.43
CA ALA A 18 -56.48 -17.30 2.87
C ALA A 18 -55.80 -18.48 3.58
N ARG A 19 -55.92 -19.70 3.05
CA ARG A 19 -55.19 -20.89 3.53
C ARG A 19 -53.79 -21.01 2.95
N PHE A 20 -53.55 -20.48 1.76
CA PHE A 20 -52.27 -20.61 1.05
C PHE A 20 -51.29 -19.47 1.35
N LEU A 21 -51.80 -18.24 1.47
CA LEU A 21 -51.05 -17.04 1.83
C LEU A 21 -50.21 -17.22 3.11
N PRO A 22 -50.74 -17.77 4.22
CA PRO A 22 -49.95 -18.00 5.43
C PRO A 22 -48.79 -18.99 5.23
N LEU A 23 -49.03 -20.08 4.50
CA LEU A 23 -48.00 -21.08 4.18
C LEU A 23 -46.92 -20.46 3.30
N PHE A 24 -47.30 -19.70 2.28
CA PHE A 24 -46.36 -19.04 1.37
C PHE A 24 -45.51 -17.98 2.10
N LEU A 25 -46.14 -17.14 2.93
CA LEU A 25 -45.43 -16.17 3.78
C LEU A 25 -44.49 -16.85 4.77
N SER A 26 -44.89 -17.97 5.37
CA SER A 26 -44.03 -18.76 6.27
C SER A 26 -42.81 -19.33 5.57
N VAL A 27 -42.96 -19.83 4.33
CA VAL A 27 -41.82 -20.28 3.51
C VAL A 27 -40.87 -19.12 3.20
N ILE A 28 -41.39 -17.95 2.81
CA ILE A 28 -40.57 -16.75 2.56
C ILE A 28 -39.84 -16.31 3.83
N ALA A 29 -40.53 -16.26 4.97
CA ALA A 29 -39.93 -15.87 6.25
C ALA A 29 -38.81 -16.83 6.66
N THR A 30 -39.01 -18.14 6.44
CA THR A 30 -37.99 -19.16 6.72
C THR A 30 -36.78 -18.99 5.81
N LEU A 31 -36.98 -18.76 4.50
CA LEU A 31 -35.90 -18.49 3.55
C LEU A 31 -35.12 -17.21 3.90
N MET A 32 -35.82 -16.15 4.33
CA MET A 32 -35.18 -14.93 4.82
C MET A 32 -34.31 -15.19 6.05
N LEU A 33 -34.80 -16.02 6.98
CA LEU A 33 -34.09 -16.34 8.22
C LEU A 33 -32.84 -17.21 7.96
N VAL A 34 -32.93 -18.16 7.02
CA VAL A 34 -31.78 -18.94 6.54
C VAL A 34 -30.75 -18.04 5.84
N GLY A 35 -31.19 -17.17 4.93
CA GLY A 35 -30.32 -16.21 4.25
C GLY A 35 -29.64 -15.24 5.21
N ALA A 36 -30.37 -14.75 6.20
CA ALA A 36 -29.82 -13.91 7.28
C ALA A 36 -28.77 -14.66 8.10
N GLY A 37 -29.01 -15.93 8.45
CA GLY A 37 -28.04 -16.76 9.15
C GLY A 37 -26.73 -16.95 8.38
N LEU A 38 -26.80 -17.19 7.07
CA LEU A 38 -25.63 -17.31 6.20
C LEU A 38 -24.86 -15.98 6.08
N ALA A 39 -25.56 -14.86 5.91
CA ALA A 39 -24.93 -13.54 5.86
C ALA A 39 -24.27 -13.16 7.20
N PHE A 40 -24.89 -13.53 8.32
CA PHE A 40 -24.36 -13.30 9.66
C PHE A 40 -23.10 -14.12 9.92
N THR A 41 -23.10 -15.41 9.58
CA THR A 41 -21.92 -16.29 9.71
C THR A 41 -20.76 -15.82 8.83
N TYR A 42 -21.02 -15.40 7.58
CA TYR A 42 -20.02 -14.77 6.73
C TYR A 42 -19.43 -13.49 7.32
N SER A 43 -20.25 -12.69 8.02
CA SER A 43 -19.82 -11.44 8.66
C SER A 43 -18.87 -11.67 9.85
N LEU A 44 -18.97 -12.83 10.51
CA LEU A 44 -18.15 -13.19 11.68
C LEU A 44 -16.74 -13.67 11.31
N VAL A 45 -16.48 -14.03 10.05
CA VAL A 45 -15.13 -14.42 9.62
C VAL A 45 -14.20 -13.21 9.73
N PRO A 46 -13.06 -13.29 10.42
CA PRO A 46 -12.15 -12.15 10.56
C PRO A 46 -11.56 -11.75 9.20
N SER A 47 -11.56 -10.45 8.90
CA SER A 47 -10.75 -9.89 7.81
C SER A 47 -9.39 -9.49 8.37
N TRP A 48 -8.33 -10.14 7.90
CA TRP A 48 -6.96 -9.82 8.31
C TRP A 48 -6.53 -8.53 7.61
N ALA A 49 -6.00 -7.58 8.39
CA ALA A 49 -5.44 -6.35 7.84
C ALA A 49 -4.16 -6.68 7.04
N PRO A 50 -3.92 -6.02 5.90
CA PRO A 50 -2.67 -6.18 5.19
C PRO A 50 -1.50 -5.70 6.06
N LYS A 51 -0.39 -6.45 6.04
CA LYS A 51 0.83 -6.05 6.74
C LYS A 51 1.41 -4.81 6.08
N GLU A 52 1.91 -3.89 6.90
CA GLU A 52 2.65 -2.74 6.40
C GLU A 52 3.91 -3.20 5.65
N PRO A 53 4.28 -2.52 4.56
CA PRO A 53 5.48 -2.88 3.82
C PRO A 53 6.72 -2.64 4.70
N GLY A 54 7.59 -3.64 4.76
CA GLY A 54 8.91 -3.50 5.36
C GLY A 54 9.82 -2.57 4.53
N PRO A 55 10.97 -2.13 5.09
CA PRO A 55 11.92 -1.32 4.35
C PRO A 55 12.40 -2.07 3.10
N VAL A 56 12.32 -1.41 1.94
CA VAL A 56 12.83 -1.96 0.67
C VAL A 56 14.34 -2.08 0.80
N LYS A 57 14.88 -3.28 0.51
CA LYS A 57 16.32 -3.54 0.54
C LYS A 57 17.04 -2.58 -0.42
N GLU A 58 18.04 -1.85 0.06
CA GLU A 58 18.85 -1.00 -0.81
C GLU A 58 19.55 -1.89 -1.85
N PRO A 59 19.55 -1.51 -3.14
CA PRO A 59 20.28 -2.22 -4.19
C PRO A 59 21.78 -2.19 -3.92
N PRO A 60 22.58 -3.11 -4.48
CA PRO A 60 24.01 -3.15 -4.25
C PRO A 60 24.73 -1.86 -4.72
N LEU A 61 25.68 -1.35 -3.94
CA LEU A 61 26.64 -0.29 -4.26
C LEU A 61 27.28 -0.54 -5.60
N VAL A 62 27.49 0.56 -6.32
CA VAL A 62 28.21 0.52 -7.57
C VAL A 62 29.71 0.41 -7.24
N ALA A 63 30.39 -0.55 -7.82
CA ALA A 63 31.85 -0.59 -7.89
C ALA A 63 32.25 -0.49 -9.36
N LEU A 64 33.18 0.40 -9.71
CA LEU A 64 33.77 0.44 -11.05
C LEU A 64 35.26 0.15 -10.97
N THR A 65 35.74 -0.63 -11.93
CA THR A 65 37.16 -0.86 -12.16
C THR A 65 37.65 -0.03 -13.34
N ARG A 66 38.96 0.10 -13.53
CA ARG A 66 39.52 0.74 -14.73
C ARG A 66 39.05 0.05 -16.02
N VAL A 67 38.93 -1.27 -15.99
CA VAL A 67 38.42 -2.09 -17.09
C VAL A 67 36.99 -1.69 -17.46
N ASP A 68 36.14 -1.30 -16.50
CA ASP A 68 34.79 -0.77 -16.79
C ASP A 68 34.82 0.57 -17.55
N VAL A 69 35.78 1.44 -17.25
CA VAL A 69 35.93 2.76 -17.88
C VAL A 69 36.46 2.61 -19.30
N ASP A 70 37.48 1.80 -19.49
CA ASP A 70 38.03 1.48 -20.80
C ASP A 70 36.97 0.75 -21.66
N ASN A 71 36.20 -0.16 -21.04
CA ASN A 71 35.05 -0.77 -21.68
C ASN A 71 33.93 0.22 -21.99
N PHE A 72 33.67 1.24 -21.17
CA PHE A 72 32.65 2.26 -21.46
C PHE A 72 33.07 3.17 -22.63
N LEU A 73 34.35 3.56 -22.68
CA LEU A 73 34.93 4.25 -23.82
C LEU A 73 34.85 3.41 -25.10
N SER A 74 34.99 2.09 -24.97
CA SER A 74 34.90 1.14 -26.09
C SER A 74 33.45 0.70 -26.44
N ARG A 75 32.52 0.71 -25.47
CA ARG A 75 31.11 0.26 -25.58
C ARG A 75 30.15 1.31 -26.14
N ARG A 76 30.63 2.41 -26.72
CA ARG A 76 29.80 3.25 -27.60
C ARG A 76 29.21 2.46 -28.79
N GLU A 77 29.51 1.17 -28.96
CA GLU A 77 28.92 0.28 -29.96
C GLU A 77 28.01 -0.90 -29.47
N GLN A 78 28.04 -1.43 -28.24
CA GLN A 78 26.97 -2.37 -27.74
C GLN A 78 27.13 -2.83 -26.26
N PRO A 79 26.04 -3.27 -25.55
CA PRO A 79 25.96 -3.44 -24.08
C PRO A 79 26.15 -4.91 -23.63
N ALA A 80 26.05 -5.33 -22.36
CA ALA A 80 26.58 -4.90 -21.05
C ALA A 80 26.59 -6.15 -20.12
N ALA A 81 27.45 -6.24 -19.09
CA ALA A 81 27.41 -7.28 -18.04
C ALA A 81 27.97 -6.75 -16.70
N THR A 82 27.40 -7.21 -15.58
CA THR A 82 27.50 -6.67 -14.20
C THR A 82 28.29 -7.60 -13.27
N ALA A 83 28.88 -7.06 -12.19
CA ALA A 83 29.52 -7.79 -11.08
C ALA A 83 29.21 -7.16 -9.71
N ASP A 84 29.29 -8.00 -8.65
CA ASP A 84 28.82 -7.84 -7.27
C ASP A 84 29.72 -7.02 -6.31
N GLU A 85 29.20 -6.79 -5.11
CA GLU A 85 29.49 -5.73 -4.12
C GLU A 85 29.60 -6.26 -2.65
N PRO A 86 30.28 -5.57 -1.71
CA PRO A 86 30.01 -5.64 -0.24
C PRO A 86 29.87 -4.22 0.41
N PRO A 87 29.33 -3.96 1.65
CA PRO A 87 29.98 -4.26 2.98
C PRO A 87 29.03 -4.15 4.24
N THR A 88 29.56 -3.96 5.49
CA THR A 88 29.29 -2.82 6.46
C THR A 88 29.78 -3.10 7.91
N ALA A 89 30.29 -2.07 8.65
CA ALA A 89 29.95 -1.76 10.07
C ALA A 89 30.53 -0.40 10.57
N SER A 90 29.73 0.38 11.33
CA SER A 90 29.99 1.73 11.92
C SER A 90 30.41 1.73 13.40
N ALA A 91 30.93 2.86 13.93
CA ALA A 91 30.86 3.23 15.37
C ALA A 91 31.07 4.75 15.67
N LEU A 92 30.58 5.16 16.86
CA LEU A 92 30.24 6.49 17.41
C LEU A 92 31.35 7.57 17.61
N ALA A 93 30.89 8.82 17.79
CA ALA A 93 31.61 10.10 17.87
C ALA A 93 32.23 10.50 19.23
N ALA A 94 33.25 11.37 19.15
CA ALA A 94 33.90 12.12 20.24
C ALA A 94 34.22 13.57 19.75
N PRO A 95 34.52 14.56 20.62
CA PRO A 95 34.60 15.97 20.24
C PRO A 95 35.94 16.29 19.56
N GLY A 96 35.90 16.21 18.24
CA GLY A 96 36.93 16.51 17.24
C GLY A 96 36.30 16.22 15.87
N PRO A 97 36.92 16.60 14.73
CA PRO A 97 36.42 16.11 13.44
C PRO A 97 36.36 14.57 13.49
N SER A 98 35.20 14.02 13.17
CA SER A 98 34.95 12.59 13.27
C SER A 98 35.98 11.81 12.45
N ALA A 99 36.32 10.60 12.90
CA ALA A 99 37.23 9.72 12.14
C ALA A 99 36.73 9.52 10.69
N ALA A 100 35.41 9.49 10.51
CA ALA A 100 34.74 9.48 9.22
C ALA A 100 35.04 10.73 8.37
N ALA A 101 34.86 11.94 8.92
CA ALA A 101 35.17 13.18 8.22
C ALA A 101 36.66 13.30 7.87
N LEU A 102 37.56 12.90 8.79
CA LEU A 102 39.00 12.86 8.55
C LEU A 102 39.38 11.88 7.45
N ALA A 103 38.80 10.67 7.43
CA ALA A 103 39.06 9.68 6.39
C ALA A 103 38.66 10.21 5.01
N ILE A 104 37.46 10.81 4.88
CA ILE A 104 37.01 11.43 3.63
C ILE A 104 37.94 12.60 3.25
N ALA A 105 38.35 13.44 4.22
CA ALA A 105 39.22 14.58 3.98
C ALA A 105 40.59 14.15 3.43
N ASN A 106 41.19 13.12 4.02
CA ASN A 106 42.49 12.58 3.61
C ASN A 106 42.45 12.03 2.18
N GLU A 107 41.39 11.29 1.84
CA GLU A 107 41.23 10.75 0.48
C GLU A 107 40.93 11.85 -0.55
N LEU A 108 40.17 12.87 -0.16
CA LEU A 108 39.90 14.04 -1.01
C LEU A 108 41.17 14.88 -1.22
N HIS A 109 41.99 15.04 -0.17
CA HIS A 109 43.29 15.72 -0.25
C HIS A 109 44.26 14.94 -1.14
N SER A 110 44.35 13.62 -0.98
CA SER A 110 45.18 12.75 -1.83
C SER A 110 44.78 12.83 -3.30
N LEU A 111 43.47 12.82 -3.57
CA LEU A 111 42.94 12.99 -4.93
C LEU A 111 43.25 14.39 -5.49
N ARG A 112 43.20 15.44 -4.67
CA ARG A 112 43.58 16.81 -5.08
C ARG A 112 45.05 16.89 -5.49
N MET A 113 45.95 16.28 -4.71
CA MET A 113 47.37 16.25 -5.04
C MET A 113 47.63 15.46 -6.33
N LEU A 114 46.96 14.32 -6.50
CA LEU A 114 47.05 13.52 -7.72
C LEU A 114 46.48 14.24 -8.94
N ALA A 115 45.37 14.97 -8.79
CA ALA A 115 44.79 15.77 -9.86
C ALA A 115 45.77 16.88 -10.30
N ALA A 116 46.44 17.55 -9.35
CA ALA A 116 47.46 18.54 -9.64
C ALA A 116 48.67 17.92 -10.38
N GLU A 117 49.13 16.73 -9.98
CA GLU A 117 50.19 15.99 -10.69
C GLU A 117 49.80 15.60 -12.12
N ARG A 118 48.49 15.40 -12.37
CA ARG A 118 47.92 15.10 -13.69
C ARG A 118 47.46 16.32 -14.47
N GLU A 119 47.85 17.53 -14.04
CA GLU A 119 47.50 18.80 -14.68
C GLU A 119 45.98 19.04 -14.79
N LEU A 120 45.19 18.42 -13.92
CA LEU A 120 43.74 18.60 -13.85
C LEU A 120 43.40 19.74 -12.88
N PRO A 121 42.55 20.70 -13.28
CA PRO A 121 42.11 21.74 -12.36
C PRO A 121 41.26 21.15 -11.24
N TRP A 122 41.46 21.62 -10.01
CA TRP A 122 40.66 21.18 -8.86
C TRP A 122 39.28 21.86 -8.85
N GLU A 123 39.25 23.15 -9.15
CA GLU A 123 38.05 23.98 -9.19
C GLU A 123 37.74 24.37 -10.64
N ASP A 124 36.46 24.65 -10.91
CA ASP A 124 36.03 25.12 -12.21
C ASP A 124 36.74 26.42 -12.60
N GLN A 125 37.34 26.44 -13.79
CA GLN A 125 38.00 27.63 -14.33
C GLN A 125 37.05 28.38 -15.26
N TYR A 126 37.03 29.71 -15.10
CA TYR A 126 36.17 30.60 -15.87
C TYR A 126 36.97 31.74 -16.47
N VAL A 127 36.60 32.14 -17.68
CA VAL A 127 37.07 33.37 -18.32
C VAL A 127 35.89 34.33 -18.40
N ILE A 128 36.17 35.60 -18.14
CA ILE A 128 35.18 36.68 -18.24
C ILE A 128 35.38 37.35 -19.60
N GLU A 129 34.45 37.17 -20.50
CA GLU A 129 34.42 37.85 -21.81
C GLU A 129 33.16 38.72 -21.86
N TRP A 130 33.35 40.04 -22.07
CA TRP A 130 32.27 41.00 -22.34
C TRP A 130 31.00 40.77 -21.50
N TRP A 131 31.15 40.84 -20.16
CA TRP A 131 30.09 40.66 -19.16
C TRP A 131 29.55 39.23 -18.97
N GLN A 132 30.02 38.24 -19.73
CA GLN A 132 29.65 36.84 -19.56
C GLN A 132 30.78 36.03 -18.93
N ARG A 133 30.43 35.25 -17.90
CA ARG A 133 31.32 34.29 -17.26
C ARG A 133 31.21 32.96 -18.01
N ARG A 134 32.19 32.63 -18.85
CA ARG A 134 32.25 31.39 -19.61
C ARG A 134 33.12 30.37 -18.88
N LYS A 135 32.60 29.15 -18.66
CA LYS A 135 33.39 28.05 -18.10
C LYS A 135 34.34 27.52 -19.15
N VAL A 136 35.63 27.44 -18.81
CA VAL A 136 36.70 27.04 -19.73
C VAL A 136 37.22 25.64 -19.39
N ALA A 137 37.24 25.29 -18.10
CA ALA A 137 37.55 23.93 -17.68
C ALA A 137 36.70 23.53 -16.47
N SER A 138 36.30 22.26 -16.41
CA SER A 138 35.64 21.68 -15.25
C SER A 138 36.67 21.24 -14.23
N GLY A 139 36.45 21.59 -12.96
CA GLY A 139 37.26 21.16 -11.84
C GLY A 139 36.90 19.76 -11.38
N VAL A 140 37.91 18.95 -11.06
CA VAL A 140 37.74 17.60 -10.49
C VAL A 140 36.92 17.65 -9.19
N GLY A 141 37.27 18.56 -8.28
CA GLY A 141 36.61 18.70 -6.98
C GLY A 141 35.16 19.19 -7.11
N ASP A 142 34.91 20.16 -7.98
CA ASP A 142 33.57 20.69 -8.21
C ASP A 142 32.65 19.70 -8.91
N SER A 143 33.20 18.82 -9.75
CA SER A 143 32.42 17.78 -10.44
C SER A 143 32.16 16.54 -9.58
N LEU A 144 33.04 16.24 -8.62
CA LEU A 144 32.84 15.18 -7.63
C LEU A 144 31.85 15.57 -6.53
N ARG A 145 31.77 16.85 -6.19
CA ARG A 145 30.95 17.35 -5.08
C ARG A 145 29.47 16.95 -5.21
N PRO A 146 28.79 17.11 -6.37
CA PRO A 146 27.41 16.63 -6.55
C PRO A 146 27.26 15.11 -6.42
N LEU A 147 28.27 14.32 -6.79
CA LEU A 147 28.24 12.87 -6.67
C LEU A 147 28.31 12.44 -5.19
N LEU A 148 29.24 13.02 -4.43
CA LEU A 148 29.40 12.71 -3.00
C LEU A 148 28.22 13.21 -2.16
N ALA A 149 27.65 14.37 -2.51
CA ALA A 149 26.51 14.95 -1.82
C ALA A 149 25.24 14.10 -1.89
N ARG A 150 25.14 13.14 -2.81
CA ARG A 150 24.01 12.18 -2.88
C ARG A 150 23.95 11.24 -1.68
N PHE A 151 25.06 11.09 -0.98
CA PHE A 151 25.20 10.23 0.20
C PHE A 151 25.28 11.05 1.49
N ASP A 152 24.95 12.34 1.42
CA ASP A 152 24.79 13.19 2.59
C ASP A 152 23.47 12.84 3.28
N GLU A 153 23.54 12.44 4.55
CA GLU A 153 22.37 12.32 5.41
C GLU A 153 22.32 13.54 6.31
N GLY A 154 21.18 14.23 6.30
CA GLY A 154 21.00 15.49 7.02
C GLY A 154 21.95 16.62 6.59
N ASN A 155 22.04 17.65 7.44
CA ASN A 155 22.80 18.87 7.18
C ASN A 155 24.12 18.98 7.98
N ALA A 156 24.51 17.92 8.69
CA ALA A 156 25.71 17.92 9.51
C ALA A 156 26.96 18.04 8.61
N ARG A 157 27.73 19.12 8.79
CA ARG A 157 28.97 19.36 8.08
C ARG A 157 30.07 19.70 9.07
N GLU A 158 31.17 19.01 8.95
CA GLU A 158 32.38 19.19 9.74
C GLU A 158 33.44 19.88 8.87
N SER A 159 34.19 20.79 9.49
CA SER A 159 35.35 21.41 8.84
C SER A 159 36.59 20.67 9.26
N VAL A 160 37.38 20.23 8.28
CA VAL A 160 38.65 19.53 8.47
C VAL A 160 39.74 20.32 7.76
N ASP A 161 40.75 20.76 8.51
CA ASP A 161 41.89 21.48 7.97
C ASP A 161 43.05 20.48 7.75
N LEU A 162 43.53 20.33 6.51
CA LEU A 162 44.65 19.47 6.13
C LEU A 162 45.64 20.25 5.24
N SER A 163 46.91 20.32 5.65
CA SER A 163 48.00 20.92 4.86
C SER A 163 47.68 22.33 4.31
N GLY A 164 46.98 23.15 5.09
CA GLY A 164 46.56 24.51 4.70
C GLY A 164 45.26 24.59 3.91
N PHE A 165 44.60 23.47 3.60
CA PHE A 165 43.30 23.42 2.93
C PHE A 165 42.19 23.11 3.92
N ARG A 166 41.09 23.87 3.85
CA ARG A 166 39.87 23.62 4.61
C ARG A 166 38.86 22.84 3.79
N TYR A 167 38.51 21.66 4.27
CA TYR A 167 37.48 20.80 3.69
C TYR A 167 36.22 20.85 4.52
N ARG A 168 35.07 21.07 3.87
CA ARG A 168 33.76 21.02 4.54
C ARG A 168 33.06 19.73 4.12
N ILE A 169 32.97 18.78 5.05
CA ILE A 169 32.62 17.39 4.77
C ILE A 169 31.39 17.00 5.57
N ASN A 170 30.43 16.34 4.93
CA ASN A 170 29.40 15.61 5.64
C ASN A 170 29.92 14.18 5.92
N PRO A 171 30.02 13.74 7.18
CA PRO A 171 30.59 12.43 7.55
C PRO A 171 29.68 11.25 7.24
N SER A 172 28.47 11.47 6.72
CA SER A 172 27.50 10.41 6.40
C SER A 172 28.02 9.47 5.32
N ARG A 173 27.73 8.17 5.50
CA ARG A 173 28.12 7.06 4.60
C ARG A 173 29.60 7.14 4.17
N PRO A 174 30.54 7.21 5.12
CA PRO A 174 31.95 7.41 4.82
C PRO A 174 32.53 6.27 3.98
N GLU A 175 32.02 5.05 4.13
CA GLU A 175 32.47 3.87 3.40
C GLU A 175 32.28 4.06 1.89
N ILE A 176 31.11 4.58 1.49
CA ILE A 176 30.77 4.83 0.09
C ILE A 176 31.61 5.98 -0.47
N LYS A 177 31.69 7.10 0.27
CA LYS A 177 32.42 8.29 -0.18
C LYS A 177 33.92 7.99 -0.34
N VAL A 178 34.50 7.28 0.62
CA VAL A 178 35.90 6.83 0.56
C VAL A 178 36.11 5.85 -0.60
N ALA A 179 35.19 4.90 -0.83
CA ALA A 179 35.29 3.98 -1.96
C ALA A 179 35.28 4.72 -3.31
N ILE A 180 34.38 5.69 -3.51
CA ILE A 180 34.32 6.52 -4.73
C ILE A 180 35.62 7.31 -4.92
N LEU A 181 36.15 7.91 -3.84
CA LEU A 181 37.39 8.67 -3.90
C LEU A 181 38.60 7.78 -4.24
N LYS A 182 38.68 6.58 -3.66
CA LYS A 182 39.72 5.59 -3.97
C LYS A 182 39.63 5.06 -5.40
N GLU A 183 38.41 4.86 -5.89
CA GLU A 183 38.14 4.49 -7.28
C GLU A 183 38.66 5.57 -8.25
N ALA A 184 38.32 6.84 -7.99
CA ALA A 184 38.82 7.98 -8.75
C ALA A 184 40.36 8.07 -8.72
N GLN A 185 40.97 7.89 -7.55
CA GLN A 185 42.42 7.88 -7.40
C GLN A 185 43.07 6.74 -8.18
N SER A 186 42.52 5.53 -8.13
CA SER A 186 43.02 4.37 -8.87
C SER A 186 43.03 4.63 -10.39
N ILE A 187 41.97 5.24 -10.89
CA ILE A 187 41.83 5.60 -12.31
C ILE A 187 42.87 6.65 -12.73
N LEU A 188 43.05 7.71 -11.92
CA LEU A 188 44.03 8.75 -12.22
C LEU A 188 45.49 8.28 -12.06
N ARG A 189 45.79 7.43 -11.08
CA ARG A 189 47.13 6.86 -10.88
C ARG A 189 47.57 6.03 -12.07
N SER A 190 46.62 5.29 -12.64
CA SER A 190 46.88 4.33 -13.70
C SER A 190 46.95 4.99 -15.09
N THR A 191 46.52 6.25 -15.22
CA THR A 191 46.46 7.00 -16.48
C THR A 191 47.61 8.01 -16.61
N THR A 192 48.05 8.28 -17.84
CA THR A 192 49.04 9.33 -18.15
C THR A 192 48.45 10.74 -17.98
N ALA A 193 49.27 11.77 -17.80
CA ALA A 193 48.78 13.15 -17.66
C ALA A 193 47.97 13.61 -18.90
N ALA A 194 48.42 13.25 -20.11
CA ALA A 194 47.74 13.59 -21.36
C ALA A 194 46.35 12.95 -21.50
N GLU A 195 46.16 11.75 -20.96
CA GLU A 195 44.89 11.00 -21.06
C GLU A 195 43.98 11.21 -19.85
N ALA A 196 44.53 11.70 -18.73
CA ALA A 196 43.81 11.86 -17.46
C ALA A 196 42.49 12.65 -17.58
N PRO A 197 42.41 13.76 -18.35
CA PRO A 197 41.13 14.46 -18.54
C PRO A 197 40.09 13.53 -19.17
N ARG A 198 40.43 12.87 -20.29
CA ARG A 198 39.48 12.02 -21.03
C ARG A 198 38.97 10.87 -20.17
N ILE A 199 39.88 10.16 -19.49
CA ILE A 199 39.53 8.99 -18.68
C ILE A 199 38.73 9.39 -17.43
N PHE A 200 39.12 10.47 -16.75
CA PHE A 200 38.41 10.93 -15.55
C PHE A 200 36.97 11.33 -15.84
N TRP A 201 36.74 12.11 -16.91
CA TRP A 201 35.39 12.54 -17.27
C TRP A 201 34.51 11.36 -17.72
N ALA A 202 35.08 10.41 -18.47
CA ALA A 202 34.37 9.19 -18.88
C ALA A 202 33.98 8.32 -17.67
N TRP A 203 34.89 8.18 -16.70
CA TRP A 203 34.59 7.51 -15.44
C TRP A 203 33.46 8.22 -14.68
N LEU A 204 33.55 9.55 -14.52
CA LEU A 204 32.56 10.31 -13.77
C LEU A 204 31.18 10.21 -14.39
N GLU A 205 31.09 10.27 -15.72
CA GLU A 205 29.85 10.08 -16.47
C GLU A 205 29.27 8.68 -16.24
N LEU A 206 30.09 7.63 -16.41
CA LEU A 206 29.68 6.25 -16.20
C LEU A 206 29.18 6.00 -14.77
N ARG A 207 29.91 6.51 -13.78
CA ARG A 207 29.55 6.41 -12.36
C ARG A 207 28.22 7.09 -12.10
N THR A 208 28.05 8.31 -12.58
CA THR A 208 26.81 9.07 -12.43
C THR A 208 25.63 8.37 -13.09
N ALA A 209 25.84 7.80 -14.28
CA ALA A 209 24.82 7.05 -15.00
C ALA A 209 24.39 5.78 -14.26
N ARG A 210 25.34 4.98 -13.75
CA ARG A 210 25.03 3.76 -12.98
C ARG A 210 24.33 4.08 -11.66
N GLU A 211 24.77 5.11 -10.94
CA GLU A 211 24.09 5.53 -9.70
C GLU A 211 22.68 6.09 -9.99
N ASN A 212 22.48 6.80 -11.10
CA ASN A 212 21.15 7.23 -11.52
C ASN A 212 20.24 6.03 -11.83
N ALA A 213 20.75 5.01 -12.52
CA ALA A 213 20.00 3.79 -12.82
C ALA A 213 19.60 3.05 -11.53
N ARG A 214 20.56 2.83 -10.63
CA ARG A 214 20.33 2.22 -9.32
C ARG A 214 19.28 2.99 -8.49
N ALA A 215 19.39 4.31 -8.44
CA ALA A 215 18.40 5.14 -7.74
C ALA A 215 17.01 5.11 -8.39
N GLN A 216 16.94 4.98 -9.72
CA GLN A 216 15.66 4.80 -10.42
C GLN A 216 15.03 3.44 -10.11
N GLU A 217 15.81 2.36 -10.14
CA GLU A 217 15.34 1.01 -9.80
C GLU A 217 14.82 0.96 -8.36
N PHE A 218 15.56 1.51 -7.41
CA PHE A 218 15.11 1.59 -6.01
C PHE A 218 13.78 2.36 -5.88
N ARG A 219 13.65 3.51 -6.56
CA ARG A 219 12.39 4.28 -6.57
C ARG A 219 11.24 3.51 -7.22
N ARG A 220 11.51 2.74 -8.28
CA ARG A 220 10.49 1.91 -8.95
C ARG A 220 10.01 0.80 -8.02
N GLU A 221 10.93 0.13 -7.33
CA GLU A 221 10.57 -0.94 -6.40
C GLU A 221 9.82 -0.39 -5.18
N GLN A 222 10.23 0.76 -4.63
CA GLN A 222 9.46 1.45 -3.59
C GLN A 222 8.03 1.78 -4.03
N LYS A 223 7.86 2.33 -5.23
CA LYS A 223 6.53 2.62 -5.78
C LYS A 223 5.71 1.35 -5.93
N ARG A 224 6.29 0.28 -6.48
CA ARG A 224 5.61 -1.01 -6.67
C ARG A 224 5.13 -1.61 -5.34
N VAL A 225 5.98 -1.61 -4.32
CA VAL A 225 5.64 -2.10 -2.99
C VAL A 225 4.53 -1.24 -2.35
N LEU A 226 4.62 0.08 -2.49
CA LEU A 226 3.60 1.00 -1.98
C LEU A 226 2.25 0.82 -2.69
N GLU A 227 2.25 0.70 -4.02
CA GLU A 227 1.05 0.46 -4.84
C GLU A 227 0.39 -0.88 -4.47
N ALA A 228 1.19 -1.94 -4.31
CA ALA A 228 0.70 -3.24 -3.86
C ALA A 228 0.04 -3.16 -2.47
N TYR A 229 0.66 -2.43 -1.54
CA TYR A 229 0.08 -2.20 -0.22
C TYR A 229 -1.22 -1.39 -0.28
N GLN A 230 -1.25 -0.31 -1.05
CA GLN A 230 -2.47 0.51 -1.22
C GLN A 230 -3.61 -0.30 -1.84
N LYS A 231 -3.31 -1.14 -2.84
CA LYS A 231 -4.29 -2.05 -3.43
C LYS A 231 -4.83 -3.04 -2.40
N ALA A 232 -3.95 -3.68 -1.64
CA ALA A 232 -4.34 -4.62 -0.59
C ALA A 232 -5.20 -3.95 0.50
N LYS A 233 -4.88 -2.69 0.86
CA LYS A 233 -5.67 -1.88 1.79
C LYS A 233 -7.07 -1.58 1.23
N ALA A 234 -7.17 -1.15 -0.03
CA ALA A 234 -8.45 -0.89 -0.67
C ALA A 234 -9.33 -2.14 -0.76
N GLU A 235 -8.74 -3.31 -1.08
CA GLU A 235 -9.44 -4.60 -1.09
C GLU A 235 -9.91 -5.01 0.30
N HIS A 236 -9.10 -4.78 1.33
CA HIS A 236 -9.47 -5.01 2.72
C HIS A 236 -10.65 -4.11 3.14
N GLU A 237 -10.58 -2.81 2.88
CA GLU A 237 -11.67 -1.86 3.17
C GLU A 237 -12.97 -2.23 2.44
N ALA A 238 -12.89 -2.61 1.15
CA ALA A 238 -14.05 -3.08 0.40
C ALA A 238 -14.64 -4.37 1.01
N THR A 239 -13.79 -5.29 1.48
CA THR A 239 -14.22 -6.52 2.15
C THR A 239 -14.92 -6.23 3.47
N VAL A 240 -14.37 -5.30 4.27
CA VAL A 240 -14.99 -4.85 5.53
C VAL A 240 -16.35 -4.20 5.27
N LEU A 241 -16.46 -3.34 4.25
CA LEU A 241 -17.73 -2.72 3.86
C LEU A 241 -18.77 -3.76 3.42
N ARG A 242 -18.39 -4.74 2.59
CA ARG A 242 -19.29 -5.83 2.18
C ARG A 242 -19.77 -6.66 3.37
N LYS A 243 -18.88 -6.96 4.34
CA LYS A 243 -19.26 -7.68 5.57
C LYS A 243 -20.21 -6.87 6.45
N ARG A 244 -19.99 -5.56 6.59
CA ARG A 244 -20.91 -4.66 7.31
C ARG A 244 -22.29 -4.63 6.64
N ALA A 245 -22.33 -4.44 5.32
CA ALA A 245 -23.58 -4.45 4.57
C ALA A 245 -24.33 -5.80 4.68
N ALA A 246 -23.61 -6.93 4.61
CA ALA A 246 -24.19 -8.25 4.83
C ALA A 246 -24.76 -8.41 6.24
N ARG A 247 -24.08 -7.89 7.26
CA ARG A 247 -24.57 -7.89 8.65
C ARG A 247 -25.83 -7.05 8.80
N ASP A 248 -25.86 -5.85 8.25
CA ASP A 248 -27.01 -4.96 8.35
C ASP A 248 -28.24 -5.54 7.63
N LEU A 249 -28.02 -6.16 6.46
CA LEU A 249 -29.06 -6.89 5.73
C LEU A 249 -29.57 -8.11 6.52
N ALA A 250 -28.66 -8.87 7.14
CA ALA A 250 -29.04 -10.01 7.98
C ALA A 250 -29.90 -9.57 9.17
N VAL A 251 -29.52 -8.49 9.87
CA VAL A 251 -30.27 -7.96 11.02
C VAL A 251 -31.65 -7.45 10.59
N THR A 252 -31.73 -6.71 9.48
CA THR A 252 -33.02 -6.24 8.96
C THR A 252 -33.91 -7.38 8.48
N ALA A 253 -33.37 -8.36 7.76
CA ALA A 253 -34.12 -9.55 7.33
C ALA A 253 -34.62 -10.38 8.51
N ALA A 254 -33.79 -10.58 9.54
CA ALA A 254 -34.21 -11.26 10.77
C ALA A 254 -35.32 -10.49 11.50
N GLY A 255 -35.20 -9.16 11.61
CA GLY A 255 -36.22 -8.30 12.20
C GLY A 255 -37.56 -8.36 11.46
N LEU A 256 -37.53 -8.31 10.12
CA LEU A 256 -38.73 -8.47 9.29
C LEU A 256 -39.37 -9.85 9.42
N ALA A 257 -38.55 -10.92 9.42
CA ALA A 257 -39.06 -12.28 9.59
C ALA A 257 -39.74 -12.46 10.95
N LEU A 258 -39.12 -11.98 12.04
CA LEU A 258 -39.70 -12.02 13.39
C LEU A 258 -41.00 -11.20 13.47
N GLY A 259 -41.03 -10.00 12.87
CA GLY A 259 -42.23 -9.17 12.79
C GLY A 259 -43.38 -9.85 12.04
N ALA A 260 -43.07 -10.52 10.92
CA ALA A 260 -44.04 -11.30 10.16
C ALA A 260 -44.58 -12.49 10.98
N PHE A 261 -43.72 -13.21 11.71
CA PHE A 261 -44.15 -14.29 12.62
C PHE A 261 -45.08 -13.79 13.73
N MET A 262 -44.79 -12.64 14.35
CA MET A 262 -45.67 -12.05 15.38
C MET A 262 -47.03 -11.65 14.83
N LEU A 263 -47.07 -10.95 13.69
CA LEU A 263 -48.33 -10.60 13.02
C LEU A 263 -49.14 -11.85 12.67
N PHE A 264 -48.46 -12.91 12.22
CA PHE A 264 -49.10 -14.16 11.87
C PHE A 264 -49.70 -14.86 13.09
N GLY A 265 -48.95 -14.94 14.19
CA GLY A 265 -49.44 -15.45 15.47
C GLY A 265 -50.66 -14.69 15.97
N LEU A 266 -50.67 -13.36 15.81
CA LEU A 266 -51.80 -12.51 16.19
C LEU A 266 -53.05 -12.77 15.34
N VAL A 267 -52.90 -12.86 14.01
CA VAL A 267 -54.02 -13.19 13.10
C VAL A 267 -54.59 -14.58 13.43
N LEU A 268 -53.74 -15.57 13.67
CA LEU A 268 -54.18 -16.91 14.08
C LEU A 268 -54.89 -16.91 15.43
N ALA A 269 -54.41 -16.12 16.40
CA ALA A 269 -55.06 -15.97 17.70
C ALA A 269 -56.45 -15.35 17.57
N VAL A 270 -56.60 -14.30 16.76
CA VAL A 270 -57.92 -13.69 16.48
C VAL A 270 -58.86 -14.69 15.83
N LEU A 271 -58.40 -15.43 14.80
CA LEU A 271 -59.21 -16.46 14.15
C LEU A 271 -59.60 -17.61 15.09
N ALA A 272 -58.70 -17.97 16.02
CA ALA A 272 -58.99 -18.98 17.03
C ALA A 272 -60.07 -18.50 18.01
N ILE A 273 -59.99 -17.23 18.45
CA ILE A 273 -61.01 -16.60 19.30
C ILE A 273 -62.36 -16.60 18.56
N GLU A 274 -62.41 -16.14 17.30
CA GLU A 274 -63.65 -16.14 16.50
C GLU A 274 -64.24 -17.55 16.31
N ARG A 275 -63.39 -18.55 16.09
CA ARG A 275 -63.85 -19.94 15.96
C ARG A 275 -64.44 -20.43 17.29
N HIS A 276 -63.78 -20.15 18.41
CA HIS A 276 -64.24 -20.57 19.72
C HIS A 276 -65.53 -19.84 20.14
N THR A 277 -65.68 -18.55 19.84
CA THR A 277 -66.93 -17.81 20.11
C THR A 277 -68.08 -18.35 19.27
N ARG A 278 -67.88 -18.63 17.97
CA ARG A 278 -68.94 -19.26 17.13
C ARG A 278 -69.34 -20.65 17.61
N LEU A 279 -68.39 -21.45 18.11
CA LEU A 279 -68.69 -22.75 18.69
C LEU A 279 -69.50 -22.62 19.99
N LEU A 280 -69.19 -21.63 20.83
CA LEU A 280 -69.93 -21.35 22.06
C LEU A 280 -71.35 -20.85 21.77
N GLU A 281 -71.53 -19.95 20.80
CA GLU A 281 -72.85 -19.50 20.36
C GLU A 281 -73.68 -20.67 19.81
N GLY A 282 -73.08 -21.53 18.97
CA GLY A 282 -73.74 -22.73 18.46
C GLY A 282 -74.20 -23.69 19.57
N ALA A 283 -73.35 -23.94 20.56
CA ALA A 283 -73.69 -24.79 21.70
C ALA A 283 -74.82 -24.19 22.57
N GLN A 284 -74.83 -22.86 22.74
CA GLN A 284 -75.92 -22.17 23.46
C GLN A 284 -77.25 -22.28 22.69
N PHE A 285 -77.24 -22.20 21.36
CA PHE A 285 -78.45 -22.39 20.54
C PHE A 285 -79.00 -23.82 20.62
N GLU A 286 -78.15 -24.85 20.58
CA GLU A 286 -78.58 -26.24 20.78
C GLU A 286 -79.19 -26.45 22.17
N THR A 287 -78.54 -25.93 23.21
CA THR A 287 -79.03 -26.04 24.60
C THR A 287 -80.39 -25.35 24.76
N ARG A 288 -80.58 -24.17 24.15
CA ARG A 288 -81.85 -23.43 24.18
C ARG A 288 -82.96 -24.13 23.40
N SER A 289 -82.61 -24.78 22.28
CA SER A 289 -83.55 -25.58 21.49
C SER A 289 -84.01 -26.85 22.20
N GLN A 290 -83.12 -27.53 22.95
CA GLN A 290 -83.48 -28.69 23.78
C GLN A 290 -84.39 -28.31 24.95
N VAL A 291 -84.14 -27.16 25.60
CA VAL A 291 -85.01 -26.68 26.69
C VAL A 291 -86.41 -26.31 26.19
N MET A 292 -86.54 -25.73 24.98
CA MET A 292 -87.85 -25.49 24.36
C MET A 292 -88.55 -26.78 23.91
N ALA A 293 -87.82 -27.80 23.46
CA ALA A 293 -88.38 -29.10 23.10
C ALA A 293 -88.94 -29.87 24.31
N ILE A 294 -88.38 -29.67 25.51
CA ILE A 294 -88.84 -30.32 26.75
C ILE A 294 -90.02 -29.55 27.40
N GLY A 295 -90.13 -28.23 27.19
CA GLY A 295 -91.20 -27.39 27.76
C GLY A 295 -92.53 -27.38 26.98
N GLY A 296 -92.61 -28.08 25.84
CA GLY A 296 -93.72 -28.00 24.90
C GLY A 296 -94.78 -29.12 24.97
N MET A 297 -94.93 -29.82 26.10
CA MET A 297 -96.06 -30.73 26.30
C MET A 297 -97.20 -30.04 27.08
N PRO A 298 -98.30 -29.62 26.42
CA PRO A 298 -99.51 -29.25 27.14
C PRO A 298 -100.12 -30.50 27.78
N ARG A 299 -100.44 -30.41 29.07
CA ARG A 299 -101.44 -31.27 29.70
C ARG A 299 -102.84 -30.81 29.31
#